data_AF-A0A3P3TWD7-F1
#
_entry.id   AF-A0A3P3TWD7-F1
#
_cell.length_a   1.000
_cell.length_b   1.000
_cell.length_c   1.000
_cell.angle_alpha   90.00
_cell.angle_beta   90.00
_cell.angle_gamma   90.00
#
_symmetry.space_group_name_H-M   'P 1'
#
loop_
_entity.id
_entity.type
_entity.pdbx_description
1 polymer ?
#
loop_
_entity_poly.entity_id
_entity_poly.type
_entity_poly.pdbx_seq_one_letter_code
_entity_poly.pdbx_strand_id
1 'polypeptide(L)' 'MFYVKAQITDDIEIKVPLYGDCIFTNCGECGKEIPTDETFLAELIQEGGDLIGSNLFCSECSLKKTRNQIRS' A
#
# COMPACT_ATOMS: atom_id res chain seq x y z
N MET A 1 13.15 -6.44 -11.45
CA MET A 1 13.64 -5.64 -10.30
C MET A 1 12.98 -4.27 -10.38
N PHE A 2 12.11 -3.96 -9.43
CA PHE A 2 11.45 -2.65 -9.31
C PHE A 2 12.24 -1.75 -8.36
N TYR A 3 12.15 -0.43 -8.57
CA TYR A 3 12.77 0.56 -7.68
C TYR A 3 11.95 1.85 -7.70
N VAL A 4 11.95 2.56 -6.58
CA VAL A 4 11.47 3.95 -6.52
C VAL A 4 12.61 4.85 -6.93
N LYS A 5 12.32 5.74 -7.89
CA LYS A 5 13.24 6.78 -8.34
C LYS A 5 12.74 8.11 -7.77
N ALA A 6 13.57 8.79 -7.00
CA ALA A 6 13.25 10.09 -6.43
C ALA A 6 14.36 11.11 -6.75
N GLN A 7 13.96 12.27 -7.27
CA GLN A 7 14.84 13.42 -7.43
C GLN A 7 14.71 14.29 -6.18
N ILE A 8 15.81 14.52 -5.46
CA ILE A 8 15.80 15.34 -4.24
C ILE A 8 16.15 16.80 -4.56
N THR A 9 17.14 16.99 -5.43
CA THR A 9 17.53 18.28 -6.02
C THR A 9 17.95 18.04 -7.47
N ASP A 10 18.19 19.06 -8.29
CA ASP A 10 18.61 18.89 -9.69
C ASP A 10 19.87 18.00 -9.85
N ASP A 11 20.74 17.99 -8.84
CA ASP A 11 22.00 17.23 -8.84
C ASP A 11 21.95 15.89 -8.10
N ILE A 12 20.89 15.61 -7.31
CA ILE A 12 20.81 14.44 -6.43
C ILE A 12 19.61 13.57 -6.78
N GLU A 13 19.91 12.36 -7.24
CA GLU A 13 18.97 11.29 -7.57
C GLU A 13 19.17 10.09 -6.64
N ILE A 14 18.07 9.56 -6.09
CA ILE A 14 18.07 8.33 -5.28
C ILE A 14 17.26 7.26 -6.02
N LYS A 15 17.82 6.05 -6.06
CA LYS A 15 17.11 4.83 -6.49
C LYS A 15 17.05 3.87 -5.32
N VAL A 16 15.85 3.57 -4.85
CA VAL A 16 15.60 2.63 -3.76
C VAL A 16 15.03 1.35 -4.35
N PRO A 17 15.77 0.22 -4.36
CA PRO A 17 15.22 -1.05 -4.78
C PRO A 17 14.04 -1.46 -3.90
N LEU A 18 13.00 -2.00 -4.52
CA LEU A 18 11.86 -2.56 -3.80
C LEU A 18 12.10 -4.07 -3.59
N TYR A 19 12.34 -4.44 -2.34
CA TYR A 19 12.33 -5.82 -1.85
C TYR A 19 11.07 -6.04 -1.00
N GLY A 20 10.69 -7.30 -0.75
CA GLY A 20 9.40 -7.62 -0.12
C GLY A 20 9.19 -7.07 1.28
N ASP A 21 10.26 -6.76 2.01
CA ASP A 21 10.24 -6.15 3.34
C ASP A 21 10.28 -4.62 3.32
N CYS A 22 10.37 -4.01 2.14
CA CYS A 22 10.53 -2.57 1.96
C CYS A 22 9.25 -1.86 1.48
N ILE A 23 8.11 -2.56 1.46
CA ILE A 23 6.85 -2.03 0.91
C ILE A 23 5.86 -1.75 2.03
N PHE A 24 5.53 -0.48 2.21
CA PHE A 24 4.63 -0.01 3.26
C PHE A 24 3.59 0.94 2.68
N THR A 25 2.42 0.98 3.32
CA THR A 25 1.40 2.00 3.06
C THR A 25 0.69 2.37 4.35
N ASN A 26 -0.14 3.41 4.31
CA ASN A 26 -0.94 3.83 5.45
C ASN A 26 -2.38 3.34 5.30
N CYS A 27 -2.98 2.93 6.41
CA CYS A 27 -4.41 2.66 6.49
C CYS A 27 -5.20 3.91 6.08
N GLY A 28 -6.05 3.82 5.05
CA GLY A 28 -6.86 4.93 4.58
C GLY A 28 -7.92 5.42 5.57
N GLU A 29 -8.11 4.72 6.70
CA GLU A 29 -9.05 5.11 7.76
C GLU A 29 -8.33 5.73 8.97
N CYS A 30 -7.32 5.07 9.52
CA CYS A 30 -6.68 5.48 10.78
C CYS A 30 -5.23 5.95 10.64
N GLY A 31 -4.66 5.91 9.44
CA GLY A 31 -3.28 6.32 9.16
C GLY A 31 -2.19 5.36 9.65
N LYS A 32 -2.54 4.29 10.38
CA LYS A 32 -1.58 3.26 10.84
C LYS A 32 -0.78 2.70 9.66
N GLU A 33 0.53 2.62 9.80
CA GLU A 33 1.41 1.98 8.82
C GLU A 33 1.13 0.48 8.75
N ILE A 34 1.08 -0.05 7.53
CA ILE A 34 0.80 -1.44 7.21
C ILE A 34 1.97 -1.96 6.37
N PRO A 35 2.67 -3.01 6.83
CA PRO A 35 3.61 -3.72 5.98
C PRO A 35 2.85 -4.49 4.90
N THR A 36 3.37 -4.45 3.69
CA THR A 36 2.87 -5.16 2.51
C THR A 36 4.03 -5.84 1.81
N ASP A 37 3.75 -6.70 0.85
CA ASP A 37 4.78 -7.40 0.07
C ASP A 37 4.47 -7.35 -1.43
N GLU A 38 5.36 -7.95 -2.23
CA GLU A 38 5.20 -8.03 -3.67
C GLU A 38 3.98 -8.85 -4.11
N THR A 39 3.54 -9.82 -3.29
CA THR A 39 2.39 -10.67 -3.60
C THR A 39 1.11 -9.86 -3.49
N PHE A 40 0.99 -9.07 -2.42
CA PHE A 40 -0.13 -8.16 -2.22
C PHE A 40 -0.28 -7.17 -3.38
N LEU A 41 0.82 -6.56 -3.83
CA LEU A 41 0.77 -5.62 -4.97
C LEU A 41 0.38 -6.33 -6.28
N ALA A 42 0.87 -7.55 -6.49
CA ALA A 42 0.52 -8.34 -7.66
C ALA A 42 -0.98 -8.67 -7.67
N GLU A 43 -1.54 -9.08 -6.53
CA GLU A 43 -2.97 -9.35 -6.37
C GLU A 43 -3.82 -8.09 -6.62
N LEU A 44 -3.45 -6.96 -6.00
CA LEU A 44 -4.14 -5.68 -6.19
C LEU A 44 -4.26 -5.30 -7.68
N ILE A 45 -3.17 -5.44 -8.43
CA ILE A 45 -3.14 -5.13 -9.86
C ILE A 45 -3.94 -6.16 -10.68
N GLN A 46 -3.84 -7.46 -10.33
CA GLN A 46 -4.58 -8.52 -11.03
C GLN A 46 -6.09 -8.40 -10.86
N GLU A 47 -6.56 -7.94 -9.70
CA GLU A 47 -7.98 -7.69 -9.42
C GLU A 47 -8.52 -6.39 -10.05
N GLY A 48 -7.69 -5.66 -10.79
CA GLY A 48 -8.06 -4.41 -11.47
C GLY A 48 -7.98 -3.17 -10.57
N GLY A 49 -7.33 -3.27 -9.41
CA GLY A 49 -6.96 -2.15 -8.58
C GLY A 49 -5.79 -1.34 -9.16
N ASP A 50 -5.50 -0.21 -8.52
CA ASP A 50 -4.41 0.69 -8.87
C ASP A 50 -3.67 1.19 -7.61
N LEU A 51 -2.56 1.91 -7.78
CA LEU A 51 -1.82 2.49 -6.66
C LEU A 51 -2.23 3.94 -6.34
N ILE A 52 -3.36 4.41 -6.89
CA ILE A 52 -3.78 5.82 -6.81
C ILE A 52 -5.15 5.95 -6.14
N GLY A 53 -6.15 5.23 -6.62
CA GLY A 53 -7.52 5.22 -6.12
C GLY A 53 -7.80 4.13 -5.09
N SER A 54 -6.93 3.12 -4.98
CA SER A 54 -7.14 2.01 -4.05
C SER A 54 -6.74 2.39 -2.62
N ASN A 55 -7.64 2.18 -1.66
CA ASN A 55 -7.38 2.37 -0.23
C ASN A 55 -7.15 1.01 0.45
N LEU A 56 -6.04 0.89 1.17
CA LEU A 56 -5.78 -0.25 2.04
C LEU A 56 -6.25 0.04 3.46
N PHE A 57 -6.76 -0.98 4.13
CA PHE A 57 -7.21 -0.87 5.52
C PHE A 57 -6.49 -1.88 6.40
N CYS A 58 -6.08 -1.45 7.60
CA CYS A 58 -5.50 -2.35 8.58
C CYS A 58 -6.56 -3.35 9.06
N SER A 59 -6.12 -4.49 9.58
CA SER A 59 -7.00 -5.57 10.05
C SER A 59 -8.12 -5.08 11.00
N GLU A 60 -7.79 -4.16 11.91
CA GLU A 60 -8.76 -3.57 12.84
C GLU A 60 -9.86 -2.77 12.12
N CYS A 61 -9.50 -1.95 11.14
CA CYS A 61 -10.46 -1.15 10.37
C CYS A 61 -11.27 -2.00 9.39
N SER A 62 -10.65 -3.00 8.76
CA SER A 62 -11.33 -3.98 7.89
C SER A 62 -12.41 -4.74 8.68
N LEU A 63 -12.06 -5.25 9.87
CA LEU A 63 -13.02 -5.95 10.75
C LEU A 63 -14.20 -5.05 11.17
N LYS A 64 -13.95 -3.77 11.46
CA LYS A 64 -15.01 -2.80 11.79
C LYS A 64 -15.95 -2.60 10.60
N LYS A 65 -15.42 -2.44 9.39
CA LYS A 65 -16.23 -2.25 8.16
C LYS A 65 -17.08 -3.48 7.85
N THR A 66 -16.52 -4.69 7.90
CA THR A 66 -17.27 -5.94 7.67
C THR A 66 -18.38 -6.13 8.70
N ARG A 67 -18.13 -5.84 9.98
CA ARG A 67 -19.16 -5.93 11.03
C ARG A 67 -20.30 -4.94 10.85
N ASN A 68 -20.02 -3.76 10.28
CA ASN A 68 -21.06 -2.76 10.01
C ASN A 68 -21.96 -3.16 8.83
N GLN A 69 -21.42 -3.86 7.82
CA GLN A 69 -22.21 -4.37 6.68
C GLN A 69 -23.18 -5.49 7.06
N ILE A 70 -22.92 -6.23 8.15
CA ILE A 70 -23.82 -7.30 8.63
C ILE A 70 -24.99 -6.72 9.45
N ARG A 71 -24.90 -5.45 9.87
CA ARG A 71 -25.90 -4.77 10.73
C ARG A 71 -26.84 -3.83 9.96
N SER A 72 -26.61 -3.62 8.67
CA SER A 72 -27.46 -2.86 7.74
C SER A 72 -28.36 -3.79 6.94
#